data_AF-A0A9P9PCH4-F1
#
_entry.id   AF-A0A9P9PCH4-F1
#
_cell.length_a   1.000
_cell.length_b   1.000
_cell.length_c   1.000
_cell.angle_alpha   90.00
_cell.angle_beta   90.00
_cell.angle_gamma   90.00
#
_symmetry.space_group_name_H-M   'P 1'
#
loop_
_entity.id
_entity.type
_entity.pdbx_description
1 polymer ?
#
loop_
_entity_poly.entity_id
_entity_poly.type
_entity_poly.pdbx_seq_one_letter_code
_entity_poly.pdbx_strand_id
1 'polypeptide(L)'
;MAENQHNTPLFSGYDLTASRDVRFLALAMNEYKKGFGNSMKLRALSDERKATVTRVAIQMKPPDIRPSIKPVPTDPLPRKLVEKNSPGVRAIKDPSLDMSFARHGTPDKSKYKFQIDFEKPNPYKRDKWDYHSTKPYNWLDNHDEPSWDSAASLSKLNQWRAQIFKRYFGVKRKPRDHWVVSEKNLVVKLMKKDLENSAFVRWKRLTNNYNTTMRGQIQGTDELLVSQLIGDKEYLDEERLAPWRTLGAIKAQTARWNETMGLEAEALAGETSEVESSDDEEELQDPETESEKIAAANGKRKQPHTTRKSSGKTKKVKKSNNKSKGKGKGKGKAVKSYSDSDSEDEDEDDE
;
A
#
# COMPACT_ATOMS: atom_id res chain seq x y z
N MET A 1 9.51 30.33 42.29
CA MET A 1 10.91 29.87 42.10
C MET A 1 11.02 29.37 40.68
N ALA A 2 11.67 30.14 39.81
CA ALA A 2 11.94 29.73 38.43
C ALA A 2 13.19 28.83 38.46
N GLU A 3 13.02 27.57 38.09
CA GLU A 3 14.15 26.65 37.92
C GLU A 3 15.08 27.22 36.83
N ASN A 4 16.33 27.49 37.22
CA ASN A 4 17.42 27.79 36.30
C ASN A 4 17.53 26.63 35.31
N GLN A 5 17.03 26.82 34.08
CA GLN A 5 17.30 25.92 32.98
C GLN A 5 18.81 25.96 32.72
N HIS A 6 19.53 24.98 33.24
CA HIS A 6 20.94 24.77 32.93
C HIS A 6 21.11 24.77 31.40
N ASN A 7 21.94 25.69 30.90
CA ASN A 7 22.46 25.73 29.53
C ASN A 7 23.21 24.43 29.24
N THR A 8 22.47 23.38 28.92
CA THR A 8 23.07 22.14 28.42
C THR A 8 23.51 22.41 26.98
N PRO A 9 24.78 22.16 26.64
CA PRO A 9 25.31 22.46 25.32
C PRO A 9 24.48 21.75 24.25
N LEU A 10 24.17 22.49 23.18
CA LEU A 10 23.24 22.05 22.12
C LEU A 10 23.68 20.73 21.43
N PHE A 11 24.96 20.37 21.55
CA PHE A 11 25.59 19.23 20.90
C PHE A 11 26.22 18.24 21.90
N SER A 12 25.67 18.08 23.11
CA SER A 12 26.21 17.10 24.07
C SER A 12 26.30 15.69 23.46
N GLY A 13 27.44 15.01 23.69
CA GLY A 13 27.71 13.67 23.15
C GLY A 13 28.24 13.62 21.71
N TYR A 14 28.48 14.77 21.05
CA TYR A 14 29.14 14.88 19.75
C TYR A 14 30.39 15.75 19.84
N ASP A 15 31.51 15.27 19.33
CA ASP A 15 32.70 16.09 19.11
C ASP A 15 32.62 16.77 17.74
N LEU A 16 32.31 18.07 17.72
CA LEU A 16 32.17 18.83 16.47
C LEU A 16 33.50 19.08 15.76
N THR A 17 34.63 18.81 16.41
CA THR A 17 35.95 18.87 15.77
C THR A 17 36.28 17.57 15.03
N ALA A 18 35.61 16.47 15.39
CA ALA A 18 35.74 15.19 14.72
C ALA A 18 34.82 15.11 13.48
N SER A 19 35.42 14.99 12.29
CA SER A 19 34.71 14.87 11.01
C SER A 19 33.66 13.75 11.00
N ARG A 20 33.93 12.66 11.72
CA ARG A 20 33.01 11.54 11.93
C ARG A 20 31.71 11.98 12.60
N ASP A 21 31.79 12.65 13.74
CA ASP A 21 30.61 13.03 14.53
C ASP A 21 29.78 14.11 13.84
N VAL A 22 30.42 15.03 13.09
CA VAL A 22 29.73 16.00 12.23
C VAL A 22 28.95 15.31 11.11
N ARG A 23 29.55 14.33 10.42
CA ARG A 23 28.87 13.54 9.38
C ARG A 23 27.69 12.76 9.94
N PHE A 24 27.84 12.14 11.12
CA PHE A 24 26.76 11.42 11.79
C PHE A 24 25.60 12.34 12.18
N LEU A 25 25.89 13.52 12.72
CA LEU A 25 24.88 14.52 13.07
C LEU A 25 24.13 15.00 11.83
N ALA A 26 24.82 15.27 10.72
CA ALA A 26 24.21 15.66 9.45
C ALA A 26 23.27 14.58 8.88
N LEU A 27 23.69 13.30 8.94
CA LEU A 27 22.85 12.16 8.53
C LEU A 27 21.63 12.00 9.42
N ALA A 28 21.79 12.09 10.75
CA ALA A 28 20.69 12.02 11.70
C ALA A 28 19.67 13.15 11.48
N MET A 29 20.14 14.36 11.17
CA MET A 29 19.29 15.50 10.80
C MET A 29 18.54 15.31 9.48
N ASN A 30 19.17 14.68 8.49
CA ASN A 30 18.51 14.37 7.21
C ASN A 30 17.39 13.33 7.40
N GLU A 31 17.64 12.27 8.18
CA GLU A 31 16.63 11.27 8.53
C GLU A 31 15.45 11.86 9.32
N TYR A 32 15.74 12.77 10.25
CA TYR A 32 14.70 13.48 10.99
C TYR A 32 13.86 14.38 10.07
N LYS A 33 14.48 15.16 9.16
CA LYS A 33 13.76 15.99 8.15
C LYS A 33 12.83 15.15 7.26
N LYS A 34 13.20 13.91 6.95
CA LYS A 34 12.36 13.01 6.16
C LYS A 34 11.10 12.54 6.93
N GLY A 35 11.05 12.73 8.25
CA GLY A 35 9.92 12.35 9.11
C GLY A 35 10.06 10.95 9.71
N PHE A 36 11.23 10.34 9.61
CA PHE A 36 11.51 9.02 10.15
C PHE A 36 12.10 9.14 11.56
N GLY A 37 11.27 9.55 12.53
CA GLY A 37 11.66 9.57 13.95
C GLY A 37 11.99 8.19 14.54
N ASN A 38 11.82 7.12 13.76
CA ASN A 38 11.99 5.73 14.19
C ASN A 38 12.86 4.89 13.22
N SER A 39 13.70 5.55 12.40
CA SER A 39 14.63 4.83 11.54
C SER A 39 15.59 3.97 12.38
N MET A 40 15.92 2.76 11.90
CA MET A 40 16.83 1.86 12.63
C MET A 40 18.20 2.50 12.91
N LYS A 41 18.64 3.44 12.05
CA LYS A 41 19.88 4.20 12.21
C LYS A 41 19.90 5.08 13.47
N LEU A 42 18.74 5.59 13.92
CA LEU A 42 18.61 6.33 15.17
C LEU A 42 18.58 5.40 16.39
N ARG A 43 18.18 4.12 16.24
CA ARG A 43 18.10 3.17 17.37
C ARG A 43 19.48 2.74 17.87
N ALA A 44 20.47 2.70 16.98
CA ALA A 44 21.86 2.36 17.30
C ALA A 44 22.63 3.48 18.03
N LEU A 45 22.06 4.68 18.15
CA LEU A 45 22.66 5.77 18.90
C LEU A 45 22.48 5.56 20.42
N SER A 46 23.45 6.04 21.20
CA SER A 46 23.25 6.20 22.65
C SER A 46 22.09 7.15 22.92
N ASP A 47 21.43 6.98 24.06
CA ASP A 47 20.24 7.79 24.39
C ASP A 47 20.58 9.28 24.51
N GLU A 48 21.81 9.60 24.92
CA GLU A 48 22.33 10.97 24.94
C GLU A 48 22.42 11.57 23.53
N ARG A 49 22.98 10.83 22.56
CA ARG A 49 23.07 11.29 21.16
C ARG A 49 21.69 11.43 20.51
N LYS A 50 20.73 10.53 20.82
CA LYS A 50 19.33 10.64 20.37
C LYS A 50 18.65 11.90 20.91
N ALA A 51 18.86 12.22 22.19
CA ALA A 51 18.32 13.40 22.84
C ALA A 51 18.84 14.68 22.17
N THR A 52 20.15 14.72 21.88
CA THR A 52 20.81 15.83 21.18
C THR A 52 20.25 16.05 19.77
N VAL A 53 20.15 14.98 18.96
CA VAL A 53 19.54 15.04 17.61
C VAL A 53 18.11 15.56 17.70
N THR A 54 17.32 15.07 18.64
CA THR A 54 15.92 15.50 18.81
C THR A 54 15.83 16.99 19.18
N ARG A 55 16.71 17.47 20.07
CA ARG A 55 16.76 18.87 20.52
C ARG A 55 17.12 19.80 19.38
N VAL A 56 18.19 19.50 18.64
CA VAL A 56 18.61 20.27 17.46
C VAL A 56 17.49 20.32 16.42
N ALA A 57 16.81 19.21 16.17
CA ALA A 57 15.72 19.16 15.20
C ALA A 57 14.51 20.04 15.58
N ILE A 58 14.15 20.07 16.86
CA ILE A 58 13.08 20.91 17.38
C ILE A 58 13.43 22.39 17.23
N GLN A 59 14.67 22.75 17.55
CA GLN A 59 15.14 24.14 17.53
C GLN A 59 15.36 24.67 16.10
N MET A 60 15.76 23.81 15.16
CA MET A 60 15.89 24.14 13.74
C MET A 60 14.58 24.06 12.94
N LYS A 61 13.46 23.69 13.57
CA LYS A 61 12.17 23.65 12.89
C LYS A 61 11.68 25.09 12.67
N PRO A 62 11.60 25.60 11.42
CA PRO A 62 11.11 26.95 11.18
C PRO A 62 9.67 27.08 11.70
N PRO A 63 9.28 28.26 12.22
CA PRO A 63 7.90 28.52 12.61
C PRO A 63 6.98 28.28 11.41
N ASP A 64 5.95 27.47 11.62
CA ASP A 64 5.05 26.99 10.57
C ASP A 64 4.08 28.12 10.17
N ILE A 65 4.50 28.99 9.25
CA ILE A 65 3.73 30.18 8.81
C ILE A 65 2.57 29.81 7.86
N ARG A 66 2.33 28.53 7.56
CA ARG A 66 1.24 28.14 6.65
C ARG A 66 -0.07 27.95 7.42
N PRO A 67 -1.19 28.56 7.00
CA PRO A 67 -2.49 28.27 7.58
C PRO A 67 -2.77 26.77 7.44
N SER A 68 -3.11 26.16 8.57
CA SER A 68 -3.40 24.73 8.71
C SER A 68 -4.60 24.34 7.86
N ILE A 69 -4.38 24.01 6.59
CA ILE A 69 -5.35 23.28 5.79
C ILE A 69 -5.27 21.82 6.26
N LYS A 70 -5.99 21.53 7.34
CA LYS A 70 -6.20 20.16 7.80
C LYS A 70 -6.77 19.37 6.61
N PRO A 71 -6.17 18.25 6.18
CA PRO A 71 -6.79 17.40 5.17
C PRO A 71 -8.16 17.03 5.72
N VAL A 72 -9.23 17.37 5.00
CA VAL A 72 -10.60 17.00 5.35
C VAL A 72 -10.60 15.48 5.56
N PRO A 73 -10.82 14.98 6.78
CA PRO A 73 -10.96 13.57 7.03
C PRO A 73 -12.10 13.09 6.13
N THR A 74 -11.75 12.34 5.08
CA THR A 74 -12.77 11.66 4.30
C THR A 74 -13.10 10.44 5.13
N ASP A 75 -14.08 10.59 6.04
CA ASP A 75 -14.53 9.45 6.83
C ASP A 75 -14.88 8.31 5.86
N PRO A 76 -14.16 7.18 5.94
CA PRO A 76 -14.48 6.04 5.08
C PRO A 76 -15.91 5.64 5.40
N LEU A 77 -16.75 5.50 4.36
CA LEU A 77 -18.13 5.07 4.53
C LEU A 77 -18.15 3.83 5.44
N PRO A 78 -19.00 3.80 6.48
CA PRO A 78 -19.02 2.72 7.45
C PRO A 78 -19.20 1.38 6.73
N ARG A 79 -18.31 0.42 6.99
CA ARG A 79 -18.29 -0.92 6.34
C ARG A 79 -19.57 -1.76 6.58
N LYS A 80 -20.55 -1.25 7.32
CA LYS A 80 -21.65 -2.00 7.93
C LYS A 80 -22.93 -2.14 7.09
N LEU A 81 -23.04 -1.53 5.90
CA LEU A 81 -24.36 -1.34 5.27
C LEU A 81 -24.70 -2.22 4.06
N VAL A 82 -23.80 -3.09 3.59
CA VAL A 82 -24.17 -4.02 2.50
C VAL A 82 -24.51 -5.37 3.13
N GLU A 83 -25.73 -5.88 2.92
CA GLU A 83 -26.20 -7.17 3.46
C GLU A 83 -25.45 -8.35 2.85
N LYS A 84 -24.95 -9.29 3.67
CA LYS A 84 -24.30 -10.51 3.12
C LYS A 84 -25.35 -11.31 2.34
N ASN A 85 -24.93 -11.97 1.26
CA ASN A 85 -25.81 -12.90 0.56
C ASN A 85 -26.20 -14.05 1.48
N SER A 86 -27.41 -14.56 1.29
CA SER A 86 -27.81 -15.85 1.83
C SER A 86 -26.87 -16.94 1.30
N PRO A 87 -26.58 -17.98 2.10
CA PRO A 87 -25.73 -19.09 1.66
C PRO A 87 -26.21 -19.68 0.33
N GLY A 88 -25.28 -19.91 -0.59
CA GLY A 88 -25.57 -20.50 -1.91
C GLY A 88 -26.11 -19.54 -2.96
N VAL A 89 -26.25 -18.23 -2.69
CA VAL A 89 -26.69 -17.26 -3.70
C VAL A 89 -25.50 -16.53 -4.32
N ARG A 90 -25.43 -16.46 -5.65
CA ARG A 90 -24.39 -15.73 -6.40
C ARG A 90 -24.99 -14.64 -7.27
N ALA A 91 -24.20 -13.59 -7.53
CA ALA A 91 -24.60 -12.50 -8.42
C ALA A 91 -24.37 -12.89 -9.88
N ILE A 92 -25.32 -12.52 -10.75
CA ILE A 92 -25.23 -12.71 -12.20
C ILE A 92 -24.38 -11.59 -12.77
N LYS A 93 -23.35 -11.95 -13.54
CA LYS A 93 -22.47 -10.98 -14.19
C LYS A 93 -23.12 -10.48 -15.49
N ASP A 94 -24.01 -9.51 -15.35
CA ASP A 94 -24.63 -8.85 -16.50
C ASP A 94 -23.60 -7.97 -17.26
N PRO A 95 -23.35 -8.20 -18.56
CA PRO A 95 -22.48 -7.35 -19.37
C PRO A 95 -22.99 -5.90 -19.52
N SER A 96 -24.28 -5.64 -19.30
CA SER A 96 -24.88 -4.31 -19.33
C SER A 96 -24.52 -3.46 -18.10
N LEU A 97 -24.11 -4.13 -17.01
CA LEU A 97 -23.80 -3.47 -15.74
C LEU A 97 -22.50 -2.66 -15.86
N ASP A 98 -22.64 -1.34 -15.87
CA ASP A 98 -21.50 -0.46 -15.93
C ASP A 98 -20.73 -0.45 -14.60
N MET A 99 -19.63 -1.20 -14.54
CA MET A 99 -18.72 -1.26 -13.40
C MET A 99 -17.66 -0.13 -13.39
N SER A 100 -17.68 0.79 -14.36
CA SER A 100 -16.68 1.85 -14.46
C SER A 100 -16.93 2.97 -13.45
N PHE A 101 -15.84 3.67 -13.11
CA PHE A 101 -15.87 4.80 -12.18
C PHE A 101 -16.46 6.06 -12.82
N ALA A 102 -17.21 6.82 -12.02
CA ALA A 102 -17.60 8.18 -12.35
C ALA A 102 -16.35 9.05 -12.53
N ARG A 103 -16.35 9.88 -13.57
CA ARG A 103 -15.21 10.74 -13.94
C ARG A 103 -15.51 12.19 -13.59
N HIS A 104 -14.46 12.88 -13.15
CA HIS A 104 -14.53 14.32 -12.87
C HIS A 104 -14.88 15.10 -14.15
N GLY A 105 -15.79 16.06 -14.03
CA GLY A 105 -16.22 16.94 -15.12
C GLY A 105 -17.15 16.31 -16.17
N THR A 106 -17.53 15.03 -16.04
CA THR A 106 -18.50 14.39 -16.96
C THR A 106 -19.72 13.91 -16.16
N PRO A 107 -20.80 14.71 -16.10
CA PRO A 107 -22.01 14.32 -15.40
C PRO A 107 -22.63 13.05 -15.97
N ASP A 108 -22.77 12.03 -15.13
CA ASP A 108 -23.37 10.75 -15.50
C ASP A 108 -24.25 10.19 -14.37
N LYS A 109 -25.52 10.58 -14.40
CA LYS A 109 -26.51 10.20 -13.37
C LYS A 109 -26.79 8.69 -13.33
N SER A 110 -26.47 7.94 -14.38
CA SER A 110 -26.61 6.47 -14.38
C SER A 110 -25.73 5.81 -13.31
N LYS A 111 -24.66 6.47 -12.88
CA LYS A 111 -23.76 5.96 -11.84
C LYS A 111 -24.37 5.87 -10.45
N TYR A 112 -25.47 6.59 -10.22
CA TYR A 112 -26.12 6.63 -8.91
C TYR A 112 -26.94 5.37 -8.63
N LYS A 113 -27.48 4.75 -9.68
CA LYS A 113 -28.46 3.67 -9.56
C LYS A 113 -28.05 2.49 -10.43
N PHE A 114 -28.05 1.30 -9.86
CA PHE A 114 -27.87 0.07 -10.61
C PHE A 114 -28.58 -1.08 -9.89
N GLN A 115 -28.85 -2.15 -10.63
CA GLN A 115 -29.49 -3.34 -10.11
C GLN A 115 -28.53 -4.52 -10.31
N ILE A 116 -28.54 -5.45 -9.36
CA ILE A 116 -27.78 -6.69 -9.47
C ILE A 116 -28.77 -7.84 -9.36
N ASP A 117 -28.78 -8.70 -10.36
CA ASP A 117 -29.54 -9.93 -10.35
C ASP A 117 -28.73 -11.04 -9.67
N PHE A 118 -29.45 -11.93 -9.00
CA PHE A 118 -28.91 -13.02 -8.23
C PHE A 118 -29.57 -14.34 -8.64
N GLU A 119 -28.80 -15.41 -8.58
CA GLU A 119 -29.22 -16.76 -8.87
C GLU A 119 -28.85 -17.72 -7.74
N LYS A 120 -29.58 -18.84 -7.66
CA LYS A 120 -29.40 -19.89 -6.66
C LYS A 120 -29.34 -21.27 -7.35
N PRO A 121 -28.62 -22.27 -6.82
CA PRO A 121 -28.59 -23.60 -7.39
C PRO A 121 -30.00 -24.19 -7.44
N ASN A 122 -30.36 -24.74 -8.59
CA ASN A 122 -31.63 -25.41 -8.78
C ASN A 122 -31.61 -26.73 -7.97
N PRO A 123 -32.54 -26.94 -7.02
CA PRO A 123 -32.53 -28.13 -6.18
C PRO A 123 -32.77 -29.43 -6.96
N TYR A 124 -33.36 -29.35 -8.15
CA TYR A 124 -33.69 -30.50 -8.99
C TYR A 124 -32.64 -30.78 -10.09
N LYS A 125 -31.75 -29.83 -10.38
CA LYS A 125 -30.75 -29.94 -11.45
C LYS A 125 -29.40 -29.45 -10.95
N ARG A 126 -28.50 -30.40 -10.61
CA ARG A 126 -27.21 -30.14 -9.93
C ARG A 126 -26.29 -29.12 -10.59
N ASP A 127 -26.44 -28.84 -11.89
CA ASP A 127 -25.60 -27.89 -12.64
C ASP A 127 -26.34 -26.64 -13.15
N LYS A 128 -27.62 -26.46 -12.79
CA LYS A 128 -28.39 -25.29 -13.20
C LYS A 128 -28.55 -24.30 -12.06
N TRP A 129 -28.53 -23.03 -12.43
CA TRP A 129 -28.78 -21.91 -11.55
C TRP A 129 -30.07 -21.24 -12.02
N ASP A 130 -31.00 -21.01 -11.10
CA ASP A 130 -32.25 -20.34 -11.39
C ASP A 130 -32.19 -18.91 -10.84
N TYR A 131 -32.85 -17.99 -11.54
CA TYR A 131 -33.05 -16.63 -11.05
C TYR A 131 -33.68 -16.66 -9.65
N HIS A 132 -33.12 -15.86 -8.74
CA HIS A 132 -33.54 -15.81 -7.36
C HIS A 132 -34.13 -14.44 -6.97
N SER A 133 -33.39 -13.35 -7.23
CA SER A 133 -33.83 -12.01 -6.84
C SER A 133 -33.03 -10.92 -7.56
N THR A 134 -33.57 -9.70 -7.61
CA THR A 134 -32.85 -8.48 -8.02
C THR A 134 -32.74 -7.56 -6.81
N LYS A 135 -31.54 -7.05 -6.54
CA LYS A 135 -31.34 -6.00 -5.52
C LYS A 135 -31.03 -4.65 -6.19
N PRO A 136 -31.87 -3.61 -5.99
CA PRO A 136 -31.56 -2.27 -6.43
C PRO A 136 -30.59 -1.59 -5.45
N TYR A 137 -29.63 -0.86 -6.01
CA TYR A 137 -28.72 0.00 -5.28
C TYR A 137 -28.88 1.42 -5.79
N ASN A 138 -29.18 2.34 -4.89
CA ASN A 138 -29.27 3.76 -5.20
C ASN A 138 -28.47 4.58 -4.16
N TRP A 139 -27.47 5.30 -4.65
CA TRP A 139 -26.65 6.20 -3.84
C TRP A 139 -27.49 7.25 -3.12
N LEU A 140 -28.51 7.78 -3.82
CA LEU A 140 -29.34 8.90 -3.38
C LEU A 140 -30.29 8.54 -2.23
N ASP A 141 -30.45 7.26 -1.89
CA ASP A 141 -31.32 6.84 -0.78
C ASP A 141 -30.71 7.24 0.58
N ASN A 142 -29.38 7.35 0.67
CA ASN A 142 -28.66 7.60 1.92
C ASN A 142 -27.66 8.76 1.85
N HIS A 143 -27.51 9.39 0.68
CA HIS A 143 -26.49 10.41 0.44
C HIS A 143 -27.03 11.48 -0.52
N ASP A 144 -26.53 12.70 -0.37
CA ASP A 144 -26.83 13.78 -1.30
C ASP A 144 -26.26 13.53 -2.70
N GLU A 145 -26.81 14.23 -3.69
CA GLU A 145 -26.31 14.18 -5.06
C GLU A 145 -24.84 14.64 -5.11
N PRO A 146 -23.93 13.80 -5.63
CA PRO A 146 -22.52 14.15 -5.64
C PRO A 146 -22.22 15.23 -6.67
N SER A 147 -21.39 16.20 -6.30
CA SER A 147 -20.91 17.22 -7.22
C SER A 147 -19.88 16.63 -8.19
N TRP A 148 -20.16 16.74 -9.50
CA TRP A 148 -19.28 16.27 -10.58
C TRP A 148 -17.97 17.05 -10.71
N ASP A 149 -17.93 18.25 -10.13
CA ASP A 149 -16.75 19.10 -10.07
C ASP A 149 -15.90 18.83 -8.82
N SER A 150 -16.44 18.09 -7.85
CA SER A 150 -15.73 17.75 -6.63
C SER A 150 -15.15 16.34 -6.72
N ALA A 151 -13.83 16.26 -6.89
CA ALA A 151 -13.10 14.98 -6.86
C ALA A 151 -13.33 14.21 -5.53
N ALA A 152 -13.52 14.92 -4.41
CA ALA A 152 -13.80 14.31 -3.12
C ALA A 152 -15.21 13.68 -3.08
N SER A 153 -16.21 14.36 -3.63
CA SER A 153 -17.59 13.85 -3.73
C SER A 153 -17.66 12.60 -4.62
N LEU A 154 -17.06 12.68 -5.82
CA LEU A 154 -16.97 11.55 -6.73
C LEU A 154 -16.16 10.38 -6.16
N SER A 155 -15.14 10.65 -5.34
CA SER A 155 -14.40 9.59 -4.65
C SER A 155 -15.30 8.80 -3.70
N LYS A 156 -16.23 9.44 -2.99
CA LYS A 156 -17.17 8.74 -2.10
C LYS A 156 -18.14 7.84 -2.90
N LEU A 157 -18.72 8.38 -3.98
CA LEU A 157 -19.58 7.60 -4.89
C LEU A 157 -18.82 6.38 -5.45
N ASN A 158 -17.60 6.59 -5.96
CA ASN A 158 -16.78 5.52 -6.53
C ASN A 158 -16.36 4.48 -5.48
N GLN A 159 -16.10 4.90 -4.23
CA GLN A 159 -15.82 3.97 -3.13
C GLN A 159 -17.03 3.10 -2.80
N TRP A 160 -18.23 3.68 -2.74
CA TRP A 160 -19.47 2.93 -2.51
C TRP A 160 -19.75 1.93 -3.63
N ARG A 161 -19.67 2.35 -4.90
CA ARG A 161 -19.78 1.47 -6.07
C ARG A 161 -18.76 0.33 -6.00
N ALA A 162 -17.50 0.65 -5.71
CA ALA A 162 -16.43 -0.33 -5.59
C ALA A 162 -16.68 -1.33 -4.45
N GLN A 163 -17.22 -0.89 -3.31
CA GLN A 163 -17.56 -1.77 -2.20
C GLN A 163 -18.64 -2.78 -2.60
N ILE A 164 -19.70 -2.34 -3.27
CA ILE A 164 -20.78 -3.20 -3.75
C ILE A 164 -20.26 -4.20 -4.78
N PHE A 165 -19.59 -3.73 -5.83
CA PHE A 165 -19.08 -4.60 -6.88
C PHE A 165 -18.00 -5.56 -6.38
N LYS A 166 -17.09 -5.12 -5.50
CA LYS A 166 -16.08 -5.99 -4.89
C LYS A 166 -16.72 -7.13 -4.11
N ARG A 167 -17.87 -6.88 -3.49
CA ARG A 167 -18.57 -7.86 -2.67
C ARG A 167 -19.24 -8.95 -3.50
N TYR A 168 -19.82 -8.59 -4.64
CA TYR A 168 -20.60 -9.51 -5.46
C TYR A 168 -19.81 -10.14 -6.60
N PHE A 169 -18.92 -9.39 -7.23
CA PHE A 169 -18.13 -9.84 -8.38
C PHE A 169 -16.65 -10.08 -8.03
N GLY A 170 -16.28 -9.91 -6.77
CA GLY A 170 -14.89 -10.03 -6.32
C GLY A 170 -14.02 -8.87 -6.75
N VAL A 171 -12.71 -9.00 -6.53
CA VAL A 171 -11.74 -8.00 -6.96
C VAL A 171 -11.55 -8.13 -8.47
N LYS A 172 -11.90 -7.08 -9.22
CA LYS A 172 -11.74 -7.05 -10.69
C LYS A 172 -10.31 -7.36 -11.15
N ARG A 173 -9.32 -7.01 -10.33
CA ARG A 173 -7.91 -7.30 -10.59
C ARG A 173 -7.56 -8.65 -10.01
N LYS A 174 -6.91 -9.49 -10.82
CA LYS A 174 -6.22 -10.68 -10.31
C LYS A 174 -5.34 -10.25 -9.13
N PRO A 175 -5.31 -11.04 -8.04
CA PRO A 175 -4.35 -10.80 -6.97
C PRO A 175 -2.95 -10.74 -7.58
N ARG A 176 -2.09 -9.89 -7.02
CA ARG A 176 -0.70 -9.84 -7.47
C ARG A 176 -0.02 -11.13 -7.08
N ASP A 177 0.80 -11.66 -7.99
CA ASP A 177 1.56 -12.86 -7.68
C ASP A 177 2.53 -12.63 -6.52
N HIS A 178 2.66 -13.64 -5.67
CA HIS A 178 3.56 -13.62 -4.53
C HIS A 178 5.02 -13.53 -4.99
N TRP A 179 5.87 -12.97 -4.15
CA TRP A 179 7.31 -12.93 -4.42
C TRP A 179 7.96 -14.22 -3.94
N VAL A 180 8.85 -14.76 -4.76
CA VAL A 180 9.63 -15.94 -4.46
C VAL A 180 11.07 -15.59 -4.07
N VAL A 181 11.70 -16.41 -3.23
CA VAL A 181 13.09 -16.24 -2.78
C VAL A 181 14.07 -16.20 -3.98
N SER A 182 13.85 -16.98 -5.04
CA SER A 182 14.63 -16.91 -6.28
C SER A 182 14.56 -15.52 -6.92
N GLU A 183 13.36 -14.93 -7.03
CA GLU A 183 13.17 -13.55 -7.49
C GLU A 183 13.90 -12.53 -6.61
N LYS A 184 13.78 -12.68 -5.28
CA LYS A 184 14.47 -11.81 -4.31
C LYS A 184 15.99 -11.87 -4.51
N ASN A 185 16.54 -13.07 -4.59
CA ASN A 185 17.98 -13.29 -4.76
C ASN A 185 18.49 -12.68 -6.06
N LEU A 186 17.73 -12.82 -7.15
CA LEU A 186 18.06 -12.19 -8.43
C LEU A 186 18.07 -10.66 -8.31
N VAL A 187 17.05 -10.06 -7.71
CA VAL A 187 16.99 -8.60 -7.54
C VAL A 187 18.15 -8.10 -6.68
N VAL A 188 18.45 -8.78 -5.56
CA VAL A 188 19.59 -8.44 -4.70
C VAL A 188 20.91 -8.53 -5.47
N LYS A 189 21.10 -9.59 -6.27
CA LYS A 189 22.29 -9.77 -7.12
C LYS A 189 22.44 -8.64 -8.15
N LEU A 190 21.35 -8.25 -8.81
CA LEU A 190 21.36 -7.14 -9.76
C LEU A 190 21.65 -5.81 -9.07
N MET A 191 21.08 -5.57 -7.88
CA MET A 191 21.39 -4.37 -7.08
C MET A 191 22.87 -4.31 -6.69
N LYS A 192 23.45 -5.42 -6.22
CA LYS A 192 24.89 -5.49 -5.91
C LYS A 192 25.74 -5.10 -7.11
N LYS A 193 25.47 -5.71 -8.27
CA LYS A 193 26.19 -5.41 -9.51
C LYS A 193 26.08 -3.94 -9.92
N ASP A 194 24.92 -3.31 -9.77
CA ASP A 194 24.78 -1.89 -10.06
C ASP A 194 25.54 -1.03 -9.05
N LEU A 195 25.52 -1.38 -7.76
CA LEU A 195 26.23 -0.65 -6.70
C LEU A 195 27.76 -0.81 -6.76
N GLU A 196 28.26 -1.94 -7.26
CA GLU A 196 29.69 -2.16 -7.54
C GLU A 196 30.19 -1.25 -8.67
N ASN A 197 29.34 -0.99 -9.67
CA ASN A 197 29.68 -0.19 -10.84
C ASN A 197 29.32 1.30 -10.69
N SER A 198 28.48 1.66 -9.72
CA SER A 198 27.97 3.02 -9.55
C SER A 198 27.50 3.28 -8.12
N ALA A 199 27.54 4.54 -7.68
CA ALA A 199 27.12 4.94 -6.33
C ALA A 199 25.62 4.76 -6.04
N PHE A 200 24.80 4.43 -7.05
CA PHE A 200 23.34 4.37 -6.92
C PHE A 200 22.72 3.28 -7.80
N VAL A 201 21.54 2.80 -7.42
CA VAL A 201 20.81 1.79 -8.19
C VAL A 201 20.04 2.43 -9.35
N ARG A 202 20.35 2.01 -10.59
CA ARG A 202 19.60 2.38 -11.80
C ARG A 202 18.38 1.50 -11.95
N TRP A 203 17.30 1.91 -11.31
CA TRP A 203 16.10 1.09 -11.14
C TRP A 203 15.44 0.65 -12.45
N LYS A 204 15.47 1.46 -13.51
CA LYS A 204 14.88 1.07 -14.80
C LYS A 204 15.68 -0.06 -15.43
N ARG A 205 17.01 0.11 -15.53
CA ARG A 205 17.93 -0.91 -16.04
C ARG A 205 17.82 -2.21 -15.23
N LEU A 206 17.77 -2.11 -13.91
CA LEU A 206 17.57 -3.28 -13.04
C LEU A 206 16.25 -4.00 -13.33
N THR A 207 15.15 -3.24 -13.48
CA THR A 207 13.83 -3.80 -13.78
C THR A 207 13.82 -4.51 -15.14
N ASN A 208 14.41 -3.88 -16.16
CA ASN A 208 14.54 -4.45 -17.50
C ASN A 208 15.37 -5.75 -17.48
N ASN A 209 16.50 -5.76 -16.76
CA ASN A 209 17.34 -6.94 -16.60
C ASN A 209 16.63 -8.08 -15.87
N TYR A 210 15.91 -7.75 -14.78
CA TYR A 210 15.10 -8.72 -14.05
C TYR A 210 14.06 -9.36 -14.97
N ASN A 211 13.24 -8.55 -15.66
CA ASN A 211 12.18 -9.06 -16.52
C ASN A 211 12.73 -9.85 -17.71
N THR A 212 13.88 -9.44 -18.26
CA THR A 212 14.56 -10.19 -19.34
C THR A 212 15.06 -11.55 -18.86
N THR A 213 15.62 -11.61 -17.65
CA THR A 213 16.15 -12.86 -17.08
C THR A 213 15.04 -13.83 -16.71
N MET A 214 13.96 -13.32 -16.12
CA MET A 214 12.81 -14.11 -15.67
C MET A 214 11.86 -14.50 -16.81
N ARG A 215 11.97 -13.87 -17.99
CA ARG A 215 11.07 -14.14 -19.11
C ARG A 215 11.12 -15.62 -19.51
N GLY A 216 9.98 -16.29 -19.40
CA GLY A 216 9.84 -17.70 -19.77
C GLY A 216 10.38 -18.69 -18.73
N GLN A 217 10.87 -18.21 -17.58
CA GLN A 217 11.23 -19.10 -16.47
C GLN A 217 9.96 -19.63 -15.81
N ILE A 218 9.96 -20.93 -15.50
CA ILE A 218 8.88 -21.57 -14.74
C ILE A 218 9.30 -21.61 -13.27
N GLN A 219 8.39 -21.16 -12.42
CA GLN A 219 8.50 -21.20 -10.98
C GLN A 219 7.73 -22.41 -10.47
N GLY A 220 8.47 -23.36 -9.88
CA GLY A 220 7.93 -24.62 -9.37
C GLY A 220 7.20 -24.47 -8.04
N THR A 221 6.45 -25.49 -7.65
CA THR A 221 5.76 -25.58 -6.35
C THR A 221 6.73 -25.76 -5.17
N ASP A 222 7.99 -26.11 -5.43
CA ASP A 222 9.07 -26.22 -4.47
C ASP A 222 9.71 -24.86 -4.14
N GLU A 223 9.35 -23.79 -4.85
CA GLU A 223 9.93 -22.48 -4.60
C GLU A 223 9.36 -21.79 -3.34
N LEU A 224 10.25 -21.26 -2.51
CA LEU A 224 9.93 -20.59 -1.25
C LEU A 224 9.38 -19.17 -1.46
N LEU A 225 8.31 -18.83 -0.73
CA LEU A 225 7.75 -17.49 -0.72
C LEU A 225 8.57 -16.54 0.17
N VAL A 226 8.76 -15.30 -0.29
CA VAL A 226 9.53 -14.26 0.44
C VAL A 226 8.82 -13.77 1.70
N SER A 227 7.49 -13.86 1.74
CA SER A 227 6.70 -13.44 2.88
C SER A 227 5.69 -14.50 3.28
N GLN A 228 5.79 -14.97 4.53
CA GLN A 228 4.75 -15.76 5.21
C GLN A 228 3.49 -14.94 5.55
N LEU A 229 3.34 -13.74 4.98
CA LEU A 229 2.35 -12.75 5.43
C LEU A 229 0.92 -13.03 4.98
N ILE A 230 0.67 -14.05 4.15
CA ILE A 230 -0.66 -14.37 3.63
C ILE A 230 -0.90 -15.88 3.77
N GLY A 231 -1.30 -16.28 4.97
CA GLY A 231 -1.47 -17.69 5.34
C GLY A 231 -0.12 -18.35 5.64
N ASP A 232 -0.14 -19.44 6.41
CA ASP A 232 1.05 -20.20 6.82
C ASP A 232 1.70 -20.97 5.65
N LYS A 233 1.59 -20.45 4.43
CA LYS A 233 2.12 -21.04 3.21
C LYS A 233 3.57 -20.62 3.03
N GLU A 234 4.43 -21.62 3.02
CA GLU A 234 5.86 -21.45 2.80
C GLU A 234 6.25 -21.56 1.31
N TYR A 235 5.44 -22.29 0.54
CA TYR A 235 5.72 -22.67 -0.84
C TYR A 235 4.66 -22.16 -1.82
N LEU A 236 5.00 -22.20 -3.11
CA LEU A 236 4.08 -21.83 -4.19
C LEU A 236 3.01 -22.91 -4.39
N ASP A 237 1.75 -22.49 -4.56
CA ASP A 237 0.60 -23.42 -4.67
C ASP A 237 0.56 -24.19 -5.99
N GLU A 238 1.00 -23.55 -7.08
CA GLU A 238 0.92 -24.07 -8.43
C GLU A 238 2.13 -23.60 -9.23
N GLU A 239 2.55 -24.40 -10.21
CA GLU A 239 3.57 -23.99 -11.15
C GLU A 239 3.07 -22.81 -11.98
N ARG A 240 3.92 -21.80 -12.16
CA ARG A 240 3.57 -20.61 -12.94
C ARG A 240 4.75 -20.07 -13.70
N LEU A 241 4.48 -19.29 -14.73
CA LEU A 241 5.51 -18.47 -15.36
C LEU A 241 5.91 -17.35 -14.40
N ALA A 242 7.21 -17.05 -14.38
CA ALA A 242 7.72 -15.95 -13.59
C ALA A 242 7.02 -14.64 -13.98
N PRO A 243 6.48 -13.91 -13.01
CA PRO A 243 5.56 -12.81 -13.26
C PRO A 243 6.32 -11.59 -13.73
N TRP A 244 5.73 -10.81 -14.63
CA TRP A 244 6.28 -9.51 -14.99
C TRP A 244 6.23 -8.57 -13.78
N ARG A 245 7.36 -7.96 -13.41
CA ARG A 245 7.43 -7.00 -12.29
C ARG A 245 7.67 -5.60 -12.83
N THR A 246 6.81 -4.68 -12.41
CA THR A 246 6.99 -3.24 -12.68
C THR A 246 8.08 -2.65 -11.79
N LEU A 247 8.70 -1.54 -12.22
CA LEU A 247 9.70 -0.82 -11.41
C LEU A 247 9.16 -0.47 -10.02
N GLY A 248 7.90 -0.03 -9.95
CA GLY A 248 7.25 0.30 -8.68
C GLY A 248 7.07 -0.90 -7.75
N ALA A 249 6.85 -2.09 -8.30
CA ALA A 249 6.72 -3.32 -7.52
C ALA A 249 8.06 -3.76 -6.93
N ILE A 250 9.13 -3.76 -7.74
CA ILE A 250 10.49 -4.09 -7.29
C ILE A 250 10.92 -3.13 -6.18
N LYS A 251 10.83 -1.80 -6.41
CA LYS A 251 11.18 -0.79 -5.40
C LYS A 251 10.42 -0.94 -4.08
N ALA A 252 9.12 -1.21 -4.17
CA ALA A 252 8.29 -1.34 -2.97
C ALA A 252 8.68 -2.56 -2.14
N GLN A 253 9.15 -3.61 -2.81
CA GLN A 253 9.53 -4.87 -2.17
C GLN A 253 10.97 -4.83 -1.64
N THR A 254 11.92 -4.25 -2.39
CA THR A 254 13.31 -4.07 -1.93
C THR A 254 13.39 -3.21 -0.68
N ALA A 255 12.51 -2.22 -0.50
CA ALA A 255 12.43 -1.42 0.72
C ALA A 255 12.02 -2.23 1.98
N ARG A 256 11.57 -3.48 1.82
CA ARG A 256 11.17 -4.39 2.91
C ARG A 256 12.22 -5.46 3.21
N TRP A 257 13.22 -5.63 2.36
CA TRP A 257 14.26 -6.63 2.52
C TRP A 257 15.42 -6.05 3.32
N ASN A 258 15.92 -6.81 4.30
CA ASN A 258 17.02 -6.32 5.13
C ASN A 258 18.34 -6.30 4.34
N GLU A 259 18.50 -7.22 3.39
CA GLU A 259 19.72 -7.37 2.60
C GLU A 259 19.98 -6.16 1.70
N THR A 260 18.94 -5.63 1.07
CA THR A 260 19.01 -4.45 0.19
C THR A 260 19.31 -3.17 0.98
N MET A 261 18.74 -3.05 2.19
CA MET A 261 19.00 -1.92 3.09
C MET A 261 20.46 -1.85 3.53
N GLY A 262 21.11 -3.01 3.72
CA GLY A 262 22.54 -3.10 4.02
C GLY A 262 23.41 -2.61 2.85
N LEU A 263 23.07 -3.03 1.63
CA LEU A 263 23.83 -2.70 0.42
C LEU A 263 23.81 -1.20 0.08
N GLU A 264 22.66 -0.54 0.20
CA GLU A 264 22.58 0.91 -0.02
C GLU A 264 23.38 1.69 1.05
N ALA A 265 23.45 1.18 2.28
CA ALA A 265 24.23 1.81 3.34
C ALA A 265 25.73 1.63 3.13
N GLU A 266 26.16 0.45 2.67
CA GLU A 266 27.56 0.14 2.35
C GLU A 266 28.06 0.95 1.15
N ALA A 267 27.27 1.01 0.07
CA ALA A 267 27.61 1.81 -1.11
C ALA A 267 27.70 3.31 -0.81
N LEU A 268 26.89 3.82 0.13
CA LEU A 268 26.98 5.21 0.59
C LEU A 268 28.21 5.47 1.49
N ALA A 269 28.72 4.44 2.16
CA ALA A 269 29.92 4.53 2.98
C ALA A 269 31.21 4.38 2.14
N GLY A 270 31.13 3.65 1.02
CA GLY A 270 32.18 3.56 0.01
C GLY A 270 32.31 4.88 -0.74
N GLU A 271 33.48 5.50 -0.63
CA GLU A 271 33.85 6.73 -1.33
C GLU A 271 34.00 6.43 -2.83
N THR A 272 32.89 6.42 -3.56
CA THR A 272 32.88 6.11 -5.00
C THR A 272 32.95 7.40 -5.81
N SER A 273 33.91 7.44 -6.73
CA SER A 273 34.17 8.56 -7.64
C SER A 273 32.93 8.94 -8.44
N GLU A 274 32.64 10.24 -8.52
CA GLU A 274 31.57 10.81 -9.34
C GLU A 274 31.75 10.40 -10.82
N VAL A 275 31.05 9.36 -11.24
CA VAL A 275 30.83 9.09 -12.66
C VAL A 275 29.42 9.56 -12.98
N GLU A 276 29.33 10.66 -13.73
CA GLU A 276 28.07 11.16 -14.28
C GLU A 276 27.49 10.13 -15.28
N SER A 277 26.59 9.27 -14.80
CA SER A 277 25.82 8.36 -15.65
C SER A 277 24.36 8.82 -15.67
N SER A 278 23.85 9.25 -16.83
CA SER A 278 22.42 9.53 -17.00
C SER A 278 21.62 8.21 -17.01
N ASP A 279 20.46 8.20 -16.34
CA ASP A 279 19.51 7.08 -16.27
C ASP A 279 18.44 7.23 -17.38
N ASP A 280 18.91 7.37 -18.61
CA ASP A 280 18.09 7.64 -19.81
C ASP A 280 17.50 6.38 -20.45
N GLU A 281 17.60 5.21 -19.81
CA GLU A 281 16.94 4.00 -20.33
C GLU A 281 15.42 4.12 -20.26
N GLU A 282 14.74 3.60 -21.30
CA GLU A 282 13.29 3.45 -21.32
C GLU A 282 12.86 2.17 -20.58
N GLU A 283 11.76 2.24 -19.83
CA GLU A 283 11.19 1.07 -19.15
C GLU A 283 10.53 0.16 -20.20
N LEU A 284 10.92 -1.11 -20.25
CA LEU A 284 10.27 -2.09 -21.13
C LEU A 284 8.78 -2.16 -20.80
N GLN A 285 7.93 -2.09 -21.83
CA GLN A 285 6.49 -2.24 -21.65
C GLN A 285 6.14 -3.70 -21.37
N ASP A 286 5.21 -3.89 -20.44
CA ASP A 286 4.65 -5.20 -20.11
C ASP A 286 3.85 -5.74 -21.31
N PRO A 287 4.20 -6.91 -21.86
CA PRO A 287 3.55 -7.47 -23.04
C PRO A 287 2.07 -7.82 -22.79
N GLU A 288 1.68 -8.13 -21.56
CA GLU A 288 0.28 -8.45 -21.25
C GLU A 288 -0.60 -7.20 -21.31
N THR A 289 -0.10 -6.04 -20.88
CA THR A 289 -0.87 -4.80 -20.96
C THR A 289 -1.05 -4.28 -22.38
N GLU A 290 -0.17 -4.63 -23.33
CA GLU A 290 -0.40 -4.34 -24.75
C GLU A 290 -1.54 -5.17 -25.33
N SER A 291 -1.57 -6.47 -25.05
CA SER A 291 -2.65 -7.34 -25.52
C SER A 291 -4.02 -6.93 -24.96
N GLU A 292 -4.10 -6.53 -23.68
CA GLU A 292 -5.33 -5.97 -23.09
C GLU A 292 -5.72 -4.61 -23.72
N LYS A 293 -4.74 -3.74 -24.02
CA LYS A 293 -5.00 -2.45 -24.68
C LYS A 293 -5.51 -2.64 -26.11
N ILE A 294 -4.96 -3.59 -26.87
CA ILE A 294 -5.41 -3.91 -28.24
C ILE A 294 -6.84 -4.46 -28.20
N ALA A 295 -7.13 -5.38 -27.27
CA ALA A 295 -8.49 -5.89 -27.06
C ALA A 295 -9.48 -4.77 -26.67
N ALA A 296 -9.08 -3.83 -25.82
CA ALA A 296 -9.89 -2.69 -25.43
C ALA A 296 -10.06 -1.63 -26.54
N ALA A 297 -9.09 -1.50 -27.44
CA ALA A 297 -9.14 -0.58 -28.58
C ALA A 297 -10.07 -1.10 -29.69
N ASN A 298 -10.11 -2.41 -29.92
CA ASN A 298 -10.99 -3.03 -30.92
C ASN A 298 -12.49 -3.02 -30.51
N GLY A 299 -12.80 -2.87 -29.22
CA GLY A 299 -14.18 -2.70 -28.73
C GLY A 299 -14.73 -1.28 -28.82
N LYS A 300 -13.94 -0.28 -29.22
CA LYS A 300 -14.39 1.12 -29.32
C LYS A 300 -14.52 1.55 -30.77
N ARG A 301 -15.73 1.40 -31.31
CA ARG A 301 -16.19 2.04 -32.54
C ARG A 301 -15.91 3.55 -32.43
N LYS A 302 -14.97 4.04 -33.24
CA LYS A 302 -14.45 5.41 -33.21
C LYS A 302 -15.58 6.42 -33.50
N GLN A 303 -15.87 7.29 -32.54
CA GLN A 303 -16.49 8.59 -32.81
C GLN A 303 -15.37 9.60 -33.12
N PRO A 304 -15.57 10.56 -34.04
CA PRO A 304 -14.53 11.47 -34.49
C PRO A 304 -14.20 12.50 -33.39
N HIS A 305 -12.92 12.56 -32.99
CA HIS A 305 -12.42 13.56 -32.05
C HIS A 305 -11.92 14.80 -32.80
N THR A 306 -12.50 15.94 -32.46
CA THR A 306 -11.97 17.28 -32.79
C THR A 306 -10.76 17.59 -31.92
N THR A 307 -9.70 18.07 -32.56
CA THR A 307 -8.43 18.49 -31.95
C THR A 307 -8.56 19.74 -31.09
N ARG A 308 -8.05 19.72 -29.85
CA ARG A 308 -7.64 20.94 -29.13
C ARG A 308 -6.36 20.71 -28.33
N LYS A 309 -5.42 21.66 -28.49
CA LYS A 309 -4.06 21.72 -27.95
C LYS A 309 -4.02 22.32 -26.53
N SER A 310 -2.88 22.10 -25.88
CA SER A 310 -2.27 22.84 -24.73
C SER A 310 -2.83 22.49 -23.34
N SER A 311 -2.10 22.46 -22.23
CA SER A 311 -0.71 22.76 -21.86
C SER A 311 -0.49 22.31 -20.40
N GLY A 312 0.76 22.08 -19.97
CA GLY A 312 1.17 22.39 -18.58
C GLY A 312 1.30 21.23 -17.60
N LYS A 313 2.55 20.74 -17.46
CA LYS A 313 3.08 19.95 -16.33
C LYS A 313 2.82 20.64 -14.98
N THR A 314 2.41 19.87 -13.95
CA THR A 314 2.98 19.97 -12.59
C THR A 314 2.92 18.59 -11.89
N LYS A 315 4.08 18.10 -11.43
CA LYS A 315 4.25 16.87 -10.65
C LYS A 315 3.86 17.14 -9.19
N LYS A 316 2.86 16.44 -8.65
CA LYS A 316 2.58 16.39 -7.19
C LYS A 316 3.17 15.13 -6.57
N VAL A 317 4.07 15.34 -5.62
CA VAL A 317 4.69 14.35 -4.75
C VAL A 317 3.66 13.84 -3.72
N LYS A 318 3.51 12.52 -3.61
CA LYS A 318 2.72 11.85 -2.56
C LYS A 318 3.63 11.55 -1.36
N LYS A 319 3.26 11.98 -0.16
CA LYS A 319 3.90 11.58 1.10
C LYS A 319 2.90 10.81 1.96
N SER A 320 3.31 9.62 2.38
CA SER A 320 2.62 8.73 3.31
C SER A 320 2.62 9.32 4.71
N ASN A 321 1.52 9.17 5.44
CA ASN A 321 1.43 9.56 6.84
C ASN A 321 1.10 8.31 7.67
N ASN A 322 2.06 7.86 8.47
CA ASN A 322 1.90 6.84 9.48
C ASN A 322 1.69 7.57 10.81
N LYS A 323 0.55 7.36 11.48
CA LYS A 323 0.32 7.93 12.83
C LYS A 323 -0.23 6.85 13.75
N SER A 324 0.68 6.34 14.57
CA SER A 324 0.42 5.66 15.83
C SER A 324 -0.37 6.57 16.77
N LYS A 325 -1.45 6.04 17.35
CA LYS A 325 -2.16 6.64 18.50
C LYS A 325 -1.79 5.85 19.74
N GLY A 326 -0.95 6.44 20.58
CA GLY A 326 -0.85 6.13 22.00
C GLY A 326 -1.47 7.28 22.80
N LYS A 327 -2.41 6.96 23.68
CA LYS A 327 -2.89 7.68 24.88
C LYS A 327 -3.87 6.68 25.54
N GLY A 328 -3.81 6.33 26.82
CA GLY A 328 -3.22 7.01 27.97
C GLY A 328 -4.26 7.00 29.09
N LYS A 329 -4.04 6.10 30.07
CA LYS A 329 -4.48 6.04 31.48
C LYS A 329 -5.80 6.73 31.92
N GLY A 330 -6.64 5.95 32.62
CA GLY A 330 -7.65 6.43 33.57
C GLY A 330 -8.01 5.34 34.59
N LYS A 331 -7.61 5.57 35.85
CA LYS A 331 -7.77 4.72 37.05
C LYS A 331 -9.24 4.45 37.44
N GLY A 332 -9.52 3.34 38.12
CA GLY A 332 -10.64 3.27 39.08
C GLY A 332 -11.16 1.88 39.45
N LYS A 333 -10.67 1.36 40.59
CA LYS A 333 -11.28 0.46 41.60
C LYS A 333 -12.46 -0.46 41.20
N ALA A 334 -12.36 -1.75 41.54
CA ALA A 334 -13.00 -2.32 42.73
C ALA A 334 -12.68 -3.82 42.88
N VAL A 335 -12.48 -4.20 44.13
CA VAL A 335 -12.22 -5.53 44.66
C VAL A 335 -13.48 -6.39 44.58
N LYS A 336 -13.35 -7.69 44.24
CA LYS A 336 -14.13 -8.76 44.88
C LYS A 336 -13.41 -10.10 44.70
N SER A 337 -12.81 -10.54 45.79
CA SER A 337 -12.48 -11.93 46.09
C SER A 337 -13.75 -12.75 46.22
N TYR A 338 -13.79 -13.94 45.62
CA TYR A 338 -14.57 -15.07 46.12
C TYR A 338 -13.76 -16.34 45.85
N SER A 339 -13.22 -16.87 46.96
CA SER A 339 -12.93 -18.28 47.18
C SER A 339 -14.23 -19.00 47.51
N ASP A 340 -14.34 -20.26 47.10
CA ASP A 340 -15.21 -21.36 47.56
C ASP A 340 -15.84 -22.05 46.35
N SER A 341 -16.06 -23.35 46.34
CA SER A 341 -15.59 -24.52 47.11
C SER A 341 -16.22 -25.70 46.39
N ASP A 342 -15.69 -26.88 46.67
CA ASP A 342 -16.28 -28.20 46.41
C ASP A 342 -17.82 -28.26 46.28
N SER A 343 -18.29 -29.07 45.33
CA SER A 343 -19.29 -30.10 45.63
C SER A 343 -19.28 -31.16 44.54
N GLU A 344 -19.13 -32.39 45.02
CA GLU A 344 -19.44 -33.66 44.37
C GLU A 344 -20.98 -33.83 44.22
N ASP A 345 -21.38 -35.03 43.83
CA ASP A 345 -22.73 -35.59 43.63
C ASP A 345 -23.14 -35.66 42.14
N GLU A 346 -23.15 -36.84 41.50
CA GLU A 346 -24.14 -37.94 41.64
C GLU A 346 -25.55 -37.39 41.32
N ASP A 347 -26.42 -37.96 40.48
CA ASP A 347 -26.55 -39.26 39.84
C ASP A 347 -27.73 -39.16 38.84
N GLU A 348 -28.01 -40.29 38.16
CA GLU A 348 -29.33 -40.72 37.65
C GLU A 348 -29.88 -40.16 36.31
N ASP A 349 -29.86 -41.08 35.33
CA ASP A 349 -31.01 -41.67 34.63
C ASP A 349 -32.09 -40.76 34.02
N ASP A 350 -32.30 -40.94 32.70
CA ASP A 350 -33.59 -41.47 32.21
C ASP A 350 -33.52 -41.85 30.72
N GLU A 351 -34.28 -42.91 30.40
CA GLU A 351 -34.56 -43.50 29.08
C GLU A 351 -35.27 -42.56 28.08
#